data_AF-A0A928IT54-F1
#
_entry.id   AF-A0A928IT54-F1
#
_cell.length_a   1.000
_cell.length_b   1.000
_cell.length_c   1.000
_cell.angle_alpha   90.00
_cell.angle_beta   90.00
_cell.angle_gamma   90.00
#
_symmetry.space_group_name_H-M   'P 1'
#
loop_
_entity.id
_entity.type
_entity.pdbx_description
1 polymer ?
#
loop_
_entity_poly.entity_id
_entity_poly.type
_entity_poly.pdbx_seq_one_letter_code
_entity_poly.pdbx_strand_id
1 'polypeptide(L)'
;MRPEKLHDALNYLDDDLIISADKRRRNRDEDKRIWFRIIPAAACFCLILTGVLVARHTGMLDSKDSVVQEETQIETSLHSEDNGSFDGEASQSSPLPGVDDNSSSGLKNESTDDFSNESISESEERPSFIVTIEKWDKNGFDGIISEIADTKLFPEGTKVKVVFSDRCRILTPIENGYSDRAGTPCPEEFPAGTKVCIQFYSYEEKDEYVILYSDQIIKSKEE
;
A
#
# COMPACT_ATOMS: atom_id res chain seq x y z
N MET A 1 -26.59 44.95 -24.29
CA MET A 1 -25.31 44.22 -24.05
C MET A 1 -25.25 43.06 -25.04
N ARG A 2 -24.09 42.79 -25.65
CA ARG A 2 -23.96 41.74 -26.67
C ARG A 2 -23.77 40.38 -25.98
N PRO A 3 -24.46 39.32 -26.42
CA PRO A 3 -24.45 38.00 -25.78
C PRO A 3 -23.07 37.32 -25.78
N GLU A 4 -22.16 37.76 -26.66
CA GLU A 4 -20.80 37.21 -26.77
C GLU A 4 -19.93 37.46 -25.52
N LYS A 5 -20.26 38.46 -24.68
CA LYS A 5 -19.48 38.76 -23.46
C LYS A 5 -19.85 37.90 -22.25
N LEU A 6 -20.96 37.15 -22.31
CA LEU A 6 -21.42 36.32 -21.18
C LEU A 6 -20.71 34.98 -21.12
N HIS A 7 -20.35 34.40 -22.27
CA HIS A 7 -19.63 33.12 -22.32
C HIS A 7 -18.17 33.26 -21.84
N ASP A 8 -17.49 34.35 -22.21
CA ASP A 8 -16.13 34.61 -21.71
C ASP A 8 -16.08 34.84 -20.19
N ALA A 9 -17.12 35.47 -19.61
CA ALA A 9 -17.20 35.70 -18.17
C ALA A 9 -17.53 34.44 -17.36
N LEU A 10 -18.25 33.47 -17.96
CA LEU A 10 -18.48 32.17 -17.33
C LEU A 10 -17.24 31.28 -17.39
N ASN A 11 -16.50 31.30 -18.51
CA ASN A 11 -15.30 30.47 -18.65
C ASN A 11 -14.17 30.89 -17.69
N TYR A 12 -14.07 32.18 -17.38
CA TYR A 12 -13.04 32.69 -16.46
C TYR A 12 -13.33 32.42 -14.97
N LEU A 13 -14.59 32.13 -14.61
CA LEU A 13 -14.96 31.93 -13.20
C LEU A 13 -14.77 30.50 -12.71
N ASP A 14 -14.75 29.52 -13.61
CA ASP A 14 -14.67 28.09 -13.26
C ASP A 14 -13.22 27.65 -13.02
N ASP A 15 -12.29 28.06 -13.88
CA ASP A 15 -10.88 27.66 -13.79
C ASP A 15 -10.21 28.14 -12.49
N ASP A 16 -10.47 29.38 -12.06
CA ASP A 16 -9.94 29.92 -10.80
C ASP A 16 -10.51 29.20 -9.56
N LEU A 17 -11.76 28.74 -9.64
CA LEU A 17 -12.41 27.99 -8.55
C LEU A 17 -11.86 26.56 -8.45
N ILE A 18 -11.65 25.91 -9.60
CA ILE A 18 -11.07 24.58 -9.70
C ILE A 18 -9.62 24.60 -9.18
N ILE A 19 -8.81 25.55 -9.63
CA ILE A 19 -7.40 25.69 -9.18
C ILE A 19 -7.32 25.97 -7.67
N SER A 20 -8.21 26.80 -7.13
CA SER A 20 -8.21 27.10 -5.69
C SER A 20 -8.74 25.95 -4.82
N ALA A 21 -9.66 25.13 -5.34
CA ALA A 21 -10.15 23.92 -4.67
C ALA A 21 -9.08 22.81 -4.65
N ASP A 22 -8.37 22.58 -5.75
CA ASP A 22 -7.33 21.57 -5.84
C ASP A 22 -6.11 21.91 -4.98
N LYS A 23 -5.77 23.19 -4.89
CA LYS A 23 -4.71 23.68 -4.00
C LYS A 23 -4.98 23.34 -2.53
N ARG A 24 -6.25 23.31 -2.10
CA ARG A 24 -6.60 22.90 -0.73
C ARG A 24 -6.50 21.39 -0.51
N ARG A 25 -6.77 20.56 -1.53
CA ARG A 25 -6.61 19.10 -1.42
C ARG A 25 -5.13 18.72 -1.36
N ARG A 26 -4.28 19.29 -2.23
CA ARG A 26 -2.84 18.97 -2.28
C ARG A 26 -2.11 19.29 -0.97
N ASN A 27 -2.38 20.46 -0.38
CA ASN A 27 -1.72 20.87 0.87
C ASN A 27 -2.07 19.96 2.07
N ARG A 28 -3.21 19.27 2.05
CA ARG A 28 -3.64 18.42 3.19
C ARG A 28 -2.93 17.08 3.24
N ASP A 29 -2.41 16.59 2.11
CA ASP A 29 -1.70 15.30 2.06
C ASP A 29 -0.18 15.44 2.22
N GLU A 30 0.38 16.61 1.92
CA GLU A 30 1.80 16.89 2.19
C GLU A 30 2.09 17.01 3.69
N ASP A 31 1.19 17.63 4.47
CA ASP A 31 1.34 17.78 5.93
C ASP A 31 1.43 16.43 6.67
N LYS A 32 0.73 15.40 6.18
CA LYS A 32 0.73 14.07 6.83
C LYS A 32 2.07 13.36 6.69
N ARG A 33 2.77 13.53 5.56
CA ARG A 33 4.06 12.86 5.32
C ARG A 33 5.17 13.43 6.21
N ILE A 34 5.10 14.71 6.55
CA ILE A 34 6.07 15.37 7.43
C ILE A 34 5.85 14.92 8.89
N TRP A 35 4.60 14.85 9.35
CA TRP A 35 4.28 14.41 10.71
C TRP A 35 4.76 12.98 11.01
N PHE A 36 4.62 12.06 10.06
CA PHE A 36 5.07 10.67 10.24
C PHE A 36 6.59 10.53 10.44
N ARG A 37 7.39 11.48 9.95
CA ARG A 37 8.85 11.48 10.16
C ARG A 37 9.28 12.08 11.51
N ILE A 38 8.50 12.99 12.08
CA ILE A 38 8.87 13.70 13.32
C ILE A 38 8.53 12.86 14.56
N ILE A 39 7.44 12.09 14.53
CA ILE A 39 7.00 11.24 15.65
C ILE A 39 8.09 10.28 16.16
N PRO A 40 8.77 9.46 15.32
CA PRO A 40 9.80 8.54 15.80
C PRO A 40 11.02 9.27 16.36
N ALA A 41 11.42 10.40 15.76
CA ALA A 41 12.53 11.21 16.25
C ALA A 41 12.24 11.78 17.65
N ALA A 42 11.01 12.25 17.88
CA ALA A 42 10.57 12.73 19.20
C ALA A 42 10.56 11.61 20.24
N ALA A 43 10.11 10.40 19.88
CA ALA A 43 10.11 9.24 20.78
C ALA A 43 11.54 8.83 21.19
N CYS A 44 12.48 8.78 20.24
CA CYS A 44 13.89 8.51 20.54
C CYS A 44 14.50 9.58 21.46
N PHE A 45 14.19 10.85 21.23
CA PHE A 45 14.68 11.94 22.08
C PHE A 45 14.17 11.82 23.53
N CYS A 46 12.90 11.43 23.71
CA CYS A 46 12.33 11.19 25.04
C CYS A 46 13.06 10.06 25.79
N LEU A 47 13.43 8.96 25.12
CA LEU A 47 14.17 7.85 25.74
C LEU A 47 15.58 8.25 26.18
N ILE A 48 16.25 9.10 25.39
CA ILE A 48 17.57 9.63 25.77
C ILE A 48 17.45 10.52 27.00
N LEU A 49 16.45 11.42 27.04
CA LEU A 49 16.22 12.30 28.17
C LEU A 49 15.90 11.53 29.45
N THR A 50 15.03 10.51 29.40
CA THR A 50 14.72 9.69 30.57
C THR A 50 15.94 8.89 31.04
N GLY A 51 16.74 8.35 30.12
CA GLY A 51 17.99 7.66 30.45
C GLY A 51 18.99 8.56 31.18
N VAL A 52 19.19 9.79 30.69
CA VAL A 52 20.07 10.78 31.34
C VAL A 52 19.55 11.20 32.72
N LEU A 53 18.23 11.35 32.86
CA LEU A 53 17.61 11.77 34.12
C LEU A 53 17.72 10.67 35.19
N VAL A 54 17.52 9.41 34.81
CA VAL A 54 17.74 8.25 35.68
C VAL A 54 19.21 8.12 36.06
N ALA A 55 20.13 8.20 35.11
CA ALA A 55 21.58 8.10 35.37
C ALA A 55 22.08 9.19 36.34
N ARG A 56 21.51 10.40 36.26
CA ARG A 56 21.79 11.48 37.22
C ARG A 56 21.21 11.19 38.61
N HIS A 57 20.00 10.62 38.68
CA HIS A 57 19.35 10.32 39.95
C HIS A 57 19.96 9.11 40.67
N THR A 58 20.52 8.14 39.95
CA THR A 58 21.13 6.93 40.53
C THR A 58 22.59 7.13 40.93
N GLY A 59 23.19 8.30 40.70
CA GLY A 59 24.57 8.59 41.12
C GLY A 59 25.64 7.73 40.42
N MET A 60 25.29 7.11 39.28
CA MET A 60 26.13 6.11 38.62
C MET A 60 27.29 6.68 37.78
N LEU A 61 27.53 7.99 37.85
CA LEU A 61 28.57 8.68 37.07
C LEU A 61 29.87 8.97 37.84
N ASP A 62 30.05 8.41 39.04
CA ASP A 62 31.29 8.55 39.81
C ASP A 62 32.05 7.23 39.98
N SER A 63 32.02 6.36 38.96
CA SER A 63 32.96 5.23 38.84
C SER A 63 33.98 5.54 37.76
N LYS A 64 35.00 6.27 38.19
CA LYS A 64 36.21 6.55 37.43
C LYS A 64 37.24 5.50 37.84
N ASP A 65 37.10 4.26 37.37
CA ASP A 65 38.13 3.24 37.63
C ASP A 65 38.51 2.43 36.38
N SER A 66 39.78 2.63 36.03
CA SER A 66 40.75 1.67 35.51
C SER A 66 40.32 0.71 34.40
N VAL A 67 40.83 1.05 33.22
CA VAL A 67 41.52 0.14 32.29
C VAL A 67 42.00 -1.15 32.97
N VAL A 68 41.34 -2.26 32.67
CA VAL A 68 42.00 -3.58 32.55
C VAL A 68 41.53 -4.17 31.23
N GLN A 69 42.49 -4.22 30.32
CA GLN A 69 42.43 -4.88 29.04
C GLN A 69 42.53 -6.38 29.32
N GLU A 70 41.41 -7.11 29.28
CA GLU A 70 41.44 -8.57 29.28
C GLU A 70 41.06 -9.07 27.88
N GLU A 71 42.10 -9.53 27.21
CA GLU A 71 42.06 -10.27 25.96
C GLU A 71 41.47 -11.65 26.25
N THR A 72 40.24 -11.90 25.81
CA THR A 72 39.65 -13.23 25.86
C THR A 72 39.30 -13.68 24.45
N GLN A 73 40.27 -14.31 23.80
CA GLN A 73 40.03 -15.26 22.72
C GLN A 73 39.24 -16.45 23.28
N ILE A 74 38.00 -16.66 22.83
CA ILE A 74 37.38 -17.98 22.85
C ILE A 74 36.79 -18.25 21.47
N GLU A 75 37.59 -19.01 20.75
CA GLU A 75 37.24 -19.97 19.71
C GLU A 75 35.98 -20.80 20.02
N THR A 76 35.23 -21.10 18.96
CA THR A 76 34.52 -22.38 18.75
C THR A 76 33.24 -22.62 19.55
N SER A 77 32.10 -22.59 18.85
CA SER A 77 31.41 -23.83 18.48
C SER A 77 30.18 -23.55 17.62
N LEU A 78 30.17 -24.18 16.44
CA LEU A 78 28.94 -24.54 15.75
C LEU A 78 28.09 -25.39 16.71
N HIS A 79 26.86 -24.96 16.96
CA HIS A 79 25.82 -25.83 17.46
C HIS A 79 24.69 -25.88 16.43
N SER A 80 24.61 -27.02 15.76
CA SER A 80 23.50 -27.42 14.92
C SER A 80 22.55 -28.27 15.77
N GLU A 81 21.34 -27.79 15.98
CA GLU A 81 20.16 -28.54 16.44
C GLU A 81 19.12 -28.27 15.36
N ASP A 82 18.80 -29.15 14.42
CA ASP A 82 18.28 -30.52 14.50
C ASP A 82 16.99 -30.68 15.33
N ASN A 83 15.99 -31.24 14.65
CA ASN A 83 14.72 -31.78 15.12
C ASN A 83 13.54 -30.83 15.41
N GLY A 84 12.60 -30.83 14.47
CA GLY A 84 11.23 -30.33 14.66
C GLY A 84 10.28 -30.84 13.59
N SER A 85 10.25 -32.16 13.34
CA SER A 85 9.18 -32.83 12.60
C SER A 85 7.88 -32.68 13.39
N PHE A 86 6.94 -31.92 12.83
CA PHE A 86 5.60 -31.74 13.39
C PHE A 86 4.59 -32.33 12.41
N ASP A 87 4.30 -33.61 12.59
CA ASP A 87 3.18 -34.30 11.94
C ASP A 87 1.90 -33.95 12.71
N GLY A 88 1.25 -32.86 12.31
CA GLY A 88 -0.03 -32.42 12.84
C GLY A 88 -1.20 -33.09 12.11
N GLU A 89 -1.81 -34.04 12.81
CA GLU A 89 -3.00 -34.83 12.44
C GLU A 89 -4.11 -34.05 11.70
N ALA A 90 -4.58 -34.69 10.64
CA ALA A 90 -5.85 -34.41 10.00
C ALA A 90 -7.02 -34.68 10.97
N SER A 91 -7.74 -33.63 11.36
CA SER A 91 -9.05 -33.78 12.00
C SER A 91 -10.15 -33.67 10.95
N GLN A 92 -10.70 -34.83 10.60
CA GLN A 92 -12.03 -34.99 9.99
C GLN A 92 -13.11 -34.84 11.06
N SER A 93 -14.07 -33.94 10.83
CA SER A 93 -15.47 -34.03 11.26
C SER A 93 -16.16 -32.71 10.89
N SER A 94 -17.42 -32.56 10.53
CA SER A 94 -18.55 -33.37 10.05
C SER A 94 -19.62 -32.30 9.71
N PRO A 95 -20.52 -32.52 8.76
CA PRO A 95 -21.53 -31.53 8.38
C PRO A 95 -22.74 -31.57 9.32
N LEU A 96 -23.31 -30.41 9.64
CA LEU A 96 -24.56 -30.28 10.39
C LEU A 96 -25.27 -28.96 9.99
N PRO A 97 -26.58 -28.82 10.25
CA PRO A 97 -27.63 -28.98 9.24
C PRO A 97 -28.30 -27.66 8.87
N GLY A 98 -29.18 -27.74 7.88
CA GLY A 98 -30.07 -26.66 7.46
C GLY A 98 -30.82 -26.03 8.63
N VAL A 99 -30.89 -24.70 8.59
CA VAL A 99 -31.82 -23.90 9.37
C VAL A 99 -32.71 -23.20 8.37
N ASP A 100 -33.99 -23.41 8.63
CA ASP A 100 -35.12 -23.10 7.78
C ASP A 100 -35.32 -21.60 7.55
N ASP A 101 -36.00 -21.37 6.44
CA ASP A 101 -36.67 -20.15 6.06
C ASP A 101 -37.36 -19.46 7.24
N ASN A 102 -37.04 -18.18 7.45
CA ASN A 102 -38.00 -17.31 8.11
C ASN A 102 -38.12 -15.96 7.43
N SER A 103 -39.32 -15.81 6.85
CA SER A 103 -39.95 -14.57 6.44
C SER A 103 -39.78 -13.46 7.47
N SER A 104 -39.39 -12.26 7.04
CA SER A 104 -39.84 -11.04 7.71
C SER A 104 -39.84 -9.84 6.78
N SER A 105 -41.06 -9.47 6.40
CA SER A 105 -41.59 -8.13 6.15
C SER A 105 -40.63 -6.99 5.84
N GLY A 106 -40.91 -6.38 4.69
CA GLY A 106 -40.23 -5.19 4.21
C GLY A 106 -40.40 -3.95 5.09
N LEU A 107 -39.39 -3.11 4.98
CA LEU A 107 -39.48 -1.68 5.13
C LEU A 107 -38.87 -1.08 3.87
N LYS A 108 -39.75 -0.46 3.06
CA LYS A 108 -39.36 0.47 2.02
C LYS A 108 -38.72 1.68 2.71
N ASN A 109 -37.40 1.69 2.81
CA ASN A 109 -36.66 2.91 3.08
C ASN A 109 -36.23 3.47 1.73
N GLU A 110 -37.09 4.33 1.21
CA GLU A 110 -36.82 5.26 0.13
C GLU A 110 -35.91 6.35 0.70
N SER A 111 -34.61 6.08 0.84
CA SER A 111 -33.59 7.14 0.86
C SER A 111 -32.98 7.20 -0.52
N THR A 112 -33.48 8.14 -1.31
CA THR A 112 -32.75 8.74 -2.43
C THR A 112 -31.55 9.47 -1.84
N ASP A 113 -30.53 8.70 -1.50
CA ASP A 113 -29.19 9.24 -1.34
C ASP A 113 -28.72 9.59 -2.75
N ASP A 114 -28.72 10.90 -3.03
CA ASP A 114 -28.03 11.53 -4.15
C ASP A 114 -26.55 11.14 -4.08
N PHE A 115 -26.24 9.93 -4.57
CA PHE A 115 -24.90 9.57 -4.99
C PHE A 115 -24.58 10.50 -6.15
N SER A 116 -23.95 11.60 -5.78
CA SER A 116 -23.22 12.47 -6.68
C SER A 116 -22.34 11.52 -7.48
N ASN A 117 -22.75 11.29 -8.72
CA ASN A 117 -21.96 10.64 -9.73
C ASN A 117 -20.76 11.57 -9.91
N GLU A 118 -19.73 11.36 -9.09
CA GLU A 118 -18.47 12.08 -9.10
C GLU A 118 -17.89 11.77 -10.47
N SER A 119 -18.24 12.63 -11.41
CA SER A 119 -17.76 12.62 -12.78
C SER A 119 -16.26 12.49 -12.69
N ILE A 120 -15.78 11.31 -13.06
CA ILE A 120 -14.38 10.93 -13.18
C ILE A 120 -13.79 12.00 -14.11
N SER A 121 -13.19 13.01 -13.48
CA SER A 121 -12.47 14.10 -14.14
C SER A 121 -11.43 13.41 -15.00
N GLU A 122 -11.29 13.84 -16.26
CA GLU A 122 -10.32 13.34 -17.23
C GLU A 122 -9.01 13.00 -16.52
N SER A 123 -8.88 11.72 -16.19
CA SER A 123 -7.92 11.26 -15.22
C SER A 123 -6.58 11.30 -15.90
N GLU A 124 -5.64 12.09 -15.37
CA GLU A 124 -4.22 12.03 -15.75
C GLU A 124 -3.87 10.57 -16.05
N GLU A 125 -3.58 10.26 -17.31
CA GLU A 125 -3.35 8.88 -17.76
C GLU A 125 -2.19 8.31 -16.94
N ARG A 126 -2.53 7.49 -15.94
CA ARG A 126 -1.54 6.93 -15.04
C ARG A 126 -0.80 5.84 -15.81
N PRO A 127 0.54 5.82 -15.73
CA PRO A 127 1.31 4.78 -16.39
C PRO A 127 0.90 3.41 -15.85
N SER A 128 0.71 2.46 -16.76
CA SER A 128 0.31 1.09 -16.43
C SER A 128 1.23 0.05 -17.08
N PHE A 129 1.45 -1.06 -16.37
CA PHE A 129 2.23 -2.20 -16.84
C PHE A 129 1.51 -3.51 -16.57
N ILE A 130 1.66 -4.47 -17.47
CA ILE A 130 1.26 -5.85 -17.21
C ILE A 130 2.47 -6.59 -16.61
N VAL A 131 2.30 -7.06 -15.38
CA VAL A 131 3.34 -7.72 -14.59
C VAL A 131 2.92 -9.16 -14.30
N THR A 132 3.82 -10.11 -14.53
CA THR A 132 3.66 -11.50 -14.05
C THR A 132 4.21 -11.58 -12.64
N ILE A 133 3.38 -12.06 -11.71
CA ILE A 133 3.76 -12.21 -10.30
C ILE A 133 4.73 -13.39 -10.16
N GLU A 134 5.91 -13.18 -9.58
CA GLU A 134 6.84 -14.28 -9.27
C GLU A 134 6.70 -14.73 -7.82
N LYS A 135 6.70 -13.78 -6.89
CA LYS A 135 6.72 -14.07 -5.45
C LYS A 135 6.03 -12.99 -4.63
N TRP A 136 5.18 -13.39 -3.69
CA TRP A 136 4.55 -12.47 -2.74
C TRP A 136 5.48 -12.08 -1.59
N ASP A 137 5.36 -10.84 -1.17
CA ASP A 137 5.98 -10.25 0.02
C ASP A 137 4.87 -9.64 0.92
N LYS A 138 5.20 -9.20 2.12
CA LYS A 138 4.23 -8.67 3.10
C LYS A 138 3.46 -7.44 2.60
N ASN A 139 4.10 -6.63 1.74
CA ASN A 139 3.59 -5.33 1.29
C ASN A 139 3.35 -5.25 -0.22
N GLY A 140 3.35 -6.40 -0.92
CA GLY A 140 3.24 -6.45 -2.37
C GLY A 140 3.88 -7.70 -2.93
N PHE A 141 4.55 -7.60 -4.08
CA PHE A 141 5.14 -8.76 -4.73
C PHE A 141 6.34 -8.38 -5.60
N ASP A 142 7.20 -9.36 -5.82
CA ASP A 142 8.24 -9.34 -6.84
C ASP A 142 7.67 -9.96 -8.13
N GLY A 143 8.01 -9.39 -9.29
CA GLY A 143 7.49 -9.82 -10.58
C GLY A 143 8.33 -9.35 -11.76
N ILE A 144 7.86 -9.67 -12.98
CA ILE A 144 8.51 -9.31 -14.24
C ILE A 144 7.52 -8.61 -15.16
N ILE A 145 7.93 -7.48 -15.75
CA ILE A 145 7.13 -6.79 -16.78
C ILE A 145 7.00 -7.71 -17.99
N SER A 146 5.76 -8.09 -18.28
CA SER A 146 5.44 -9.02 -19.37
C SER A 146 5.00 -8.30 -20.63
N GLU A 147 4.30 -7.18 -20.48
CA GLU A 147 3.81 -6.39 -21.59
C GLU A 147 3.67 -4.93 -21.15
N ILE A 148 3.96 -4.04 -22.09
CA ILE A 148 3.86 -2.60 -21.91
C ILE A 148 2.47 -2.16 -22.37
N ALA A 149 1.60 -1.81 -21.42
CA ALA A 149 0.25 -1.34 -21.73
C ALA A 149 0.30 0.09 -22.31
N ASP A 150 0.83 1.05 -21.55
CA ASP A 150 0.70 2.47 -21.93
C ASP A 150 2.04 3.22 -22.05
N THR A 151 3.14 2.73 -21.46
CA THR A 151 4.38 3.54 -21.35
C THR A 151 5.67 2.79 -21.63
N LYS A 152 6.54 3.36 -22.47
CA LYS A 152 7.86 2.78 -22.80
C LYS A 152 8.95 3.09 -21.75
N LEU A 153 8.61 3.18 -20.46
CA LEU A 153 9.58 3.53 -19.43
C LEU A 153 10.59 2.41 -19.19
N PHE A 154 10.11 1.16 -19.15
CA PHE A 154 10.93 -0.01 -18.89
C PHE A 154 10.68 -1.09 -19.95
N PRO A 155 11.71 -1.82 -20.39
CA PRO A 155 11.55 -2.90 -21.34
C PRO A 155 10.86 -4.11 -20.71
N GLU A 156 10.24 -4.95 -21.53
CA GLU A 156 9.78 -6.29 -21.13
C GLU A 156 10.94 -7.12 -20.57
N GLY A 157 10.65 -7.97 -19.60
CA GLY A 157 11.67 -8.74 -18.87
C GLY A 157 12.33 -8.01 -17.71
N THR A 158 12.02 -6.72 -17.50
CA THR A 158 12.52 -5.97 -16.34
C THR A 158 11.95 -6.55 -15.05
N LYS A 159 12.84 -6.83 -14.09
CA LYS A 159 12.46 -7.24 -12.74
C LYS A 159 11.90 -6.06 -11.98
N VAL A 160 10.74 -6.25 -11.36
CA VAL A 160 10.06 -5.21 -10.59
C VAL A 160 9.68 -5.71 -9.21
N LYS A 161 9.72 -4.79 -8.25
CA LYS A 161 9.14 -4.97 -6.92
C LYS A 161 7.96 -4.02 -6.79
N VAL A 162 6.76 -4.57 -6.77
CA VAL A 162 5.52 -3.81 -6.58
C VAL A 162 5.26 -3.67 -5.09
N VAL A 163 5.11 -2.43 -4.64
CA VAL A 163 4.79 -2.09 -3.25
C VAL A 163 3.44 -1.38 -3.23
N PHE A 164 2.49 -1.97 -2.50
CA PHE A 164 1.16 -1.41 -2.34
C PHE A 164 1.10 -0.39 -1.22
N SER A 165 0.33 0.67 -1.43
CA SER A 165 -0.10 1.54 -0.34
C SER A 165 -1.08 0.80 0.59
N ASP A 166 -1.27 1.36 1.78
CA ASP A 166 -2.30 0.96 2.75
C ASP A 166 -3.73 1.06 2.20
N ARG A 167 -3.92 1.79 1.09
CA ARG A 167 -5.20 2.05 0.43
C ARG A 167 -5.28 1.42 -0.95
N CYS A 168 -4.65 0.26 -1.13
CA CYS A 168 -4.74 -0.46 -2.38
C CYS A 168 -6.21 -0.75 -2.75
N ARG A 169 -6.55 -0.51 -4.01
CA ARG A 169 -7.81 -0.90 -4.62
C ARG A 169 -7.59 -2.09 -5.52
N ILE A 170 -8.52 -3.04 -5.46
CA ILE A 170 -8.53 -4.24 -6.28
C ILE A 170 -9.65 -4.05 -7.30
N LEU A 171 -9.27 -3.91 -8.57
CA LEU A 171 -10.21 -3.75 -9.68
C LEU A 171 -10.40 -5.10 -10.38
N THR A 172 -11.60 -5.66 -10.25
CA THR A 172 -11.97 -6.90 -10.91
C THR A 172 -12.85 -6.61 -12.12
N PRO A 173 -12.48 -7.05 -13.34
CA PRO A 173 -13.32 -6.82 -14.51
C PRO A 173 -14.66 -7.55 -14.36
N ILE A 174 -15.75 -6.85 -14.65
CA ILE A 174 -17.12 -7.39 -14.73
C ILE A 174 -17.68 -7.12 -16.15
N GLU A 175 -18.85 -7.66 -16.47
CA GLU A 175 -19.41 -7.62 -17.84
C GLU A 175 -19.49 -6.18 -18.41
N ASN A 176 -19.81 -5.20 -17.58
CA ASN A 176 -19.97 -3.79 -17.95
C ASN A 176 -19.10 -2.82 -17.12
N GLY A 177 -17.85 -3.19 -16.82
CA GLY A 177 -16.90 -2.30 -16.14
C GLY A 177 -15.96 -3.02 -15.18
N TYR A 178 -15.72 -2.40 -14.02
CA TYR A 178 -14.89 -2.96 -12.96
C TYR A 178 -15.63 -2.90 -11.62
N SER A 179 -15.49 -3.96 -10.82
CA SER A 179 -15.81 -3.92 -9.39
C SER A 179 -14.59 -3.37 -8.65
N ASP A 180 -14.78 -2.26 -7.93
CA ASP A 180 -13.77 -1.66 -7.06
C ASP A 180 -13.97 -2.18 -5.64
N ARG A 181 -12.97 -2.88 -5.11
CA ARG A 181 -12.91 -3.32 -3.73
C ARG A 181 -11.66 -2.75 -3.06
N ALA A 182 -11.86 -1.96 -2.01
CA ALA A 182 -10.76 -1.55 -1.13
C ALA A 182 -10.26 -2.77 -0.34
N GLY A 183 -8.95 -2.98 -0.30
CA GLY A 183 -8.35 -4.06 0.47
C GLY A 183 -6.92 -4.38 0.06
N THR A 184 -6.23 -5.14 0.91
CA THR A 184 -4.90 -5.65 0.59
C THR A 184 -5.04 -6.84 -0.37
N PRO A 185 -4.38 -6.81 -1.54
CA PRO A 185 -4.34 -7.96 -2.44
C PRO A 185 -3.75 -9.16 -1.72
N CYS A 186 -4.38 -10.34 -1.86
CA CYS A 186 -3.92 -11.55 -1.18
C CYS A 186 -3.36 -12.59 -2.18
N PRO A 187 -2.33 -13.36 -1.79
CA PRO A 187 -1.71 -14.38 -2.65
C PRO A 187 -2.69 -15.44 -3.15
N GLU A 188 -3.75 -15.72 -2.40
CA GLU A 188 -4.77 -16.71 -2.75
C GLU A 188 -5.62 -16.28 -3.96
N GLU A 189 -5.83 -14.97 -4.14
CA GLU A 189 -6.61 -14.42 -5.25
C GLU A 189 -5.75 -14.20 -6.52
N PHE A 190 -4.46 -13.99 -6.31
CA PHE A 190 -3.46 -13.67 -7.33
C PHE A 190 -2.22 -14.54 -7.13
N PRO A 191 -2.27 -15.85 -7.43
CA PRO A 191 -1.14 -16.73 -7.23
C PRO A 191 0.06 -16.35 -8.11
N ALA A 192 1.24 -16.87 -7.77
CA ALA A 192 2.42 -16.73 -8.63
C ALA A 192 2.13 -17.27 -10.05
N GLY A 193 2.62 -16.56 -11.07
CA GLY A 193 2.33 -16.81 -12.48
C GLY A 193 1.14 -16.02 -13.03
N THR A 194 0.30 -15.42 -12.19
CA THR A 194 -0.82 -14.58 -12.66
C THR A 194 -0.29 -13.27 -13.26
N LYS A 195 -0.86 -12.88 -14.41
CA LYS A 195 -0.65 -11.57 -15.03
C LYS A 195 -1.63 -10.54 -14.47
N VAL A 196 -1.10 -9.43 -13.97
CA VAL A 196 -1.89 -8.33 -13.40
C VAL A 196 -1.48 -7.01 -14.04
N CYS A 197 -2.43 -6.12 -14.26
CA CYS A 197 -2.13 -4.75 -14.67
C CYS A 197 -1.95 -3.88 -13.42
N ILE A 198 -0.80 -3.23 -13.33
CA ILE A 198 -0.41 -2.37 -12.22
C ILE A 198 -0.36 -0.94 -12.73
N GLN A 199 -1.22 -0.10 -12.15
CA GLN A 199 -1.09 1.35 -12.25
C GLN A 199 -0.27 1.86 -11.07
N PHE A 200 0.71 2.72 -11.33
CA PHE A 200 1.61 3.23 -10.31
C PHE A 200 1.71 4.76 -10.40
N TYR A 201 2.01 5.39 -9.26
CA TYR A 201 2.12 6.85 -9.15
C TYR A 201 3.56 7.33 -8.94
N SER A 202 4.48 6.43 -8.60
CA SER A 202 5.89 6.71 -8.40
C SER A 202 6.70 5.45 -8.62
N TYR A 203 7.96 5.61 -8.99
CA TYR A 203 8.91 4.51 -9.09
C TYR A 203 10.29 4.92 -8.54
N GLU A 204 11.10 3.91 -8.21
CA GLU A 204 12.50 4.07 -7.83
C GLU A 204 13.33 3.02 -8.56
N GLU A 205 14.34 3.47 -9.31
CA GLU A 205 15.24 2.58 -10.04
C GLU A 205 16.40 2.14 -9.14
N LYS A 206 16.66 0.84 -9.10
CA LYS A 206 17.83 0.22 -8.46
C LYS A 206 18.64 -0.51 -9.53
N ASP A 207 19.88 -0.86 -9.21
CA ASP A 207 20.82 -1.47 -10.15
C ASP A 207 20.29 -2.78 -10.80
N GLU A 208 19.44 -3.54 -10.11
CA GLU A 208 18.95 -4.86 -10.58
C GLU A 208 17.42 -4.95 -10.78
N TYR A 209 16.65 -3.98 -10.28
CA TYR A 209 15.19 -4.00 -10.33
C TYR A 209 14.59 -2.60 -10.18
N VAL A 210 13.32 -2.44 -10.54
CA VAL A 210 12.56 -1.21 -10.34
C VAL A 210 11.52 -1.40 -9.25
N ILE A 211 11.44 -0.47 -8.31
CA ILE A 211 10.37 -0.45 -7.30
C ILE A 211 9.21 0.37 -7.83
N LEU A 212 8.03 -0.24 -7.96
CA LEU A 212 6.80 0.41 -8.39
C LEU A 212 5.90 0.65 -7.17
N TYR A 213 5.55 1.90 -6.91
CA TYR A 213 4.62 2.26 -5.84
C TYR A 213 3.21 2.40 -6.41
N SER A 214 2.33 1.51 -6.00
CA SER A 214 0.99 1.37 -6.56
C SER A 214 -0.10 1.51 -5.50
N ASP A 215 -1.22 2.09 -5.90
CA ASP A 215 -2.47 2.13 -5.15
C ASP A 215 -3.56 1.26 -5.79
N GLN A 216 -3.28 0.58 -6.92
CA GLN A 216 -4.28 -0.19 -7.66
C GLN A 216 -3.68 -1.43 -8.32
N ILE A 217 -4.37 -2.56 -8.17
CA ILE A 217 -4.12 -3.78 -8.93
C ILE A 217 -5.36 -4.14 -9.73
N ILE A 218 -5.18 -4.38 -11.03
CA ILE A 218 -6.26 -4.74 -11.95
C ILE A 218 -6.02 -6.17 -12.39
N LYS A 219 -7.02 -7.04 -12.17
CA LYS A 219 -6.94 -8.42 -12.65
C LYS A 219 -7.05 -8.42 -14.18
N SER A 220 -6.02 -8.92 -14.86
CA SER A 220 -6.10 -9.09 -16.32
C SER A 220 -7.22 -10.08 -16.63
N LYS A 221 -8.02 -9.80 -17.67
CA LYS A 221 -8.81 -10.87 -18.28
C LYS A 221 -7.78 -11.83 -18.90
N GLU A 222 -7.70 -13.04 -18.38
CA GLU A 222 -6.99 -14.10 -19.10
C GLU A 222 -7.79 -14.35 -20.39
N GLU A 223 -7.20 -13.99 -21.53
CA GLU A 223 -7.64 -14.46 -22.85
C GLU A 223 -7.08 -15.85 -23.16
#